data_AF-A0A5C8T4N0-F1
#
_entry.id   AF-A0A5C8T4N0-F1
#
_cell.length_a   1.000
_cell.length_b   1.000
_cell.length_c   1.000
_cell.angle_alpha   90.00
_cell.angle_beta   90.00
_cell.angle_gamma   90.00
#
_symmetry.space_group_name_H-M   'P 1'
#
loop_
_entity.id
_entity.type
_entity.pdbx_description
1 polymer ?
#
loop_
_entity_poly.entity_id
_entity_poly.type
_entity_poly.pdbx_seq_one_letter_code
_entity_poly.pdbx_strand_id
1 'polypeptide(L)'
;VLTVEEEAIIVAFRRHTLLPLDDCLYGLQPTIPHLTRSSLHRCLERHGISRLPEIDGNKPKKQRFATYAIGYVHVDIAEVS
;
A
#
# COMPACT_ATOMS: atom_id res chain seq x y z
N VAL A 1 -18.81 -8.77 -7.37
CA VAL A 1 -19.04 -8.29 -5.98
C VAL A 1 -18.43 -9.34 -5.09
N LEU A 2 -17.61 -8.92 -4.12
CA LEU A 2 -16.85 -9.85 -3.28
C LEU A 2 -17.78 -10.52 -2.25
N THR A 3 -17.61 -11.82 -1.99
CA THR A 3 -18.33 -12.50 -0.90
C THR A 3 -17.72 -12.17 0.46
N VAL A 4 -18.42 -12.52 1.54
CA VAL A 4 -17.95 -12.29 2.91
C VAL A 4 -16.68 -13.11 3.20
N GLU A 5 -16.60 -14.33 2.66
CA GLU A 5 -15.46 -15.22 2.80
C GLU A 5 -14.24 -14.67 2.07
N GLU A 6 -14.42 -14.19 0.84
CA GLU A 6 -13.36 -13.56 0.05
C GLU A 6 -12.84 -12.30 0.73
N GLU A 7 -13.73 -11.51 1.33
CA GLU A 7 -13.38 -10.30 2.08
C GLU A 7 -12.53 -10.65 3.31
N ALA A 8 -12.91 -11.69 4.05
CA ALA A 8 -12.15 -12.18 5.18
C ALA A 8 -10.74 -12.65 4.78
N ILE A 9 -10.61 -13.35 3.65
CA ILE A 9 -9.32 -13.80 3.10
C ILE A 9 -8.44 -12.59 2.77
N ILE A 10 -8.98 -11.59 2.06
CA ILE A 10 -8.26 -10.36 1.71
C ILE A 10 -7.75 -9.64 2.95
N VAL A 11 -8.61 -9.46 3.96
CA VAL A 11 -8.28 -8.75 5.20
C VAL A 11 -7.22 -9.51 6.00
N ALA A 12 -7.35 -10.83 6.12
CA ALA A 12 -6.35 -11.67 6.78
C ALA A 12 -5.01 -11.58 6.04
N PHE A 13 -5.00 -11.76 4.72
CA PHE A 13 -3.80 -11.67 3.89
C PHE A 13 -3.11 -10.32 4.06
N ARG A 14 -3.85 -9.21 4.00
CA ARG A 14 -3.29 -7.85 4.19
C ARG A 14 -2.69 -7.63 5.58
N ARG A 15 -3.25 -8.22 6.63
CA ARG A 15 -2.72 -8.07 8.00
C ARG A 15 -1.47 -8.92 8.24
N HIS A 16 -1.36 -10.06 7.57
CA HIS A 16 -0.23 -10.97 7.71
C HIS A 16 0.92 -10.68 6.74
N THR A 17 0.66 -9.94 5.66
CA THR A 17 1.66 -9.64 4.64
C THR A 17 1.98 -8.14 4.60
N LEU A 18 3.27 -7.81 4.51
CA LEU A 18 3.75 -6.44 4.29
C LEU A 18 3.89 -6.14 2.78
N LEU A 19 3.05 -6.77 1.96
CA LEU A 19 3.14 -6.67 0.50
C LEU A 19 2.51 -5.38 -0.03
N PRO A 20 3.04 -4.81 -1.13
CA PRO A 20 2.34 -3.78 -1.90
C PRO A 20 0.96 -4.26 -2.39
N LEU A 21 0.09 -3.31 -2.76
CA LEU A 21 -1.28 -3.62 -3.19
C LEU A 21 -1.31 -4.57 -4.40
N ASP A 22 -0.44 -4.34 -5.38
CA ASP A 22 -0.39 -5.10 -6.62
C ASP A 22 0.18 -6.52 -6.40
N ASP A 23 1.12 -6.69 -5.47
CA ASP A 23 1.60 -8.02 -5.05
C ASP A 23 0.52 -8.80 -4.29
N CYS A 24 -0.28 -8.13 -3.45
CA CYS A 24 -1.44 -8.76 -2.82
C CYS A 24 -2.45 -9.24 -3.87
N LEU A 25 -2.70 -8.46 -4.91
CA LEU A 25 -3.60 -8.85 -6.00
C LEU A 25 -3.11 -10.13 -6.67
N TYR A 26 -1.82 -10.21 -6.99
CA TYR A 26 -1.23 -11.39 -7.63
C TYR A 26 -1.26 -12.62 -6.71
N GLY A 27 -0.95 -12.46 -5.42
CA GLY A 27 -0.98 -13.55 -4.44
C GLY A 27 -2.39 -14.11 -4.17
N LEU A 28 -3.42 -13.30 -4.34
CA LEU A 28 -4.83 -13.69 -4.12
C LEU A 28 -5.54 -14.15 -5.38
N GLN A 29 -5.02 -13.86 -6.57
CA GLN A 29 -5.57 -14.27 -7.86
C GLN A 29 -5.80 -15.79 -8.01
N PRO A 30 -4.94 -16.71 -7.51
CA PRO A 30 -5.22 -18.15 -7.60
C PRO A 30 -6.42 -18.59 -6.74
N THR A 31 -6.73 -17.86 -5.66
CA THR A 31 -7.87 -18.16 -4.78
C THR A 31 -9.14 -17.44 -5.24
N ILE A 32 -9.00 -16.20 -5.74
CA ILE A 32 -10.10 -15.34 -6.17
C ILE A 32 -9.80 -14.85 -7.60
N PRO A 33 -10.09 -15.66 -8.64
CA PRO A 33 -9.66 -15.38 -10.02
C PRO A 33 -10.34 -14.16 -10.64
N HIS A 34 -11.47 -13.73 -10.09
CA HIS A 34 -12.21 -12.56 -10.54
C HIS A 34 -11.90 -11.29 -9.70
N LEU A 35 -10.89 -11.36 -8.82
CA LEU A 35 -10.45 -10.22 -8.03
C LEU A 35 -9.86 -9.15 -8.95
N THR A 36 -10.36 -7.93 -8.81
CA THR A 36 -9.82 -6.76 -9.53
C THR A 36 -9.12 -5.82 -8.55
N ARG A 37 -8.14 -5.08 -9.06
CA ARG A 37 -7.43 -4.04 -8.29
C ARG A 37 -8.38 -3.06 -7.60
N SER A 38 -9.43 -2.62 -8.28
CA SER A 38 -10.43 -1.70 -7.73
C SER A 38 -11.27 -2.33 -6.62
N SER A 39 -11.70 -3.59 -6.79
CA SER A 39 -12.45 -4.31 -5.73
C SER A 39 -11.59 -4.57 -4.50
N LEU A 40 -10.32 -4.90 -4.69
CA LEU A 40 -9.34 -5.07 -3.62
C LEU A 40 -9.13 -3.75 -2.87
N HIS A 41 -8.86 -2.66 -3.58
CA HIS A 41 -8.65 -1.34 -2.98
C HIS A 41 -9.86 -0.90 -2.15
N ARG A 42 -11.08 -0.99 -2.70
CA ARG A 42 -12.31 -0.61 -1.99
C ARG A 42 -12.58 -1.48 -0.75
N CYS A 43 -12.24 -2.77 -0.82
CA CYS A 43 -12.31 -3.67 0.32
C CYS A 43 -11.35 -3.21 1.43
N LEU A 44 -10.07 -3.00 1.09
CA LEU A 44 -9.06 -2.57 2.07
C LEU A 44 -9.34 -1.17 2.65
N GLU A 45 -9.87 -0.25 1.84
CA GLU A 45 -10.31 1.08 2.32
C GLU A 45 -11.45 0.97 3.33
N ARG A 46 -12.46 0.13 3.05
CA ARG A 46 -13.59 -0.08 3.97
C ARG A 46 -13.13 -0.64 5.31
N HIS A 47 -12.10 -1.49 5.29
CA HIS A 47 -11.49 -2.08 6.48
C HIS A 47 -10.40 -1.22 7.12
N GLY A 48 -10.12 -0.02 6.59
CA GLY A 48 -9.12 0.91 7.14
C GLY A 48 -7.66 0.45 7.02
N ILE A 49 -7.40 -0.57 6.20
CA ILE A 49 -6.08 -1.23 6.03
C ILE A 49 -5.51 -1.05 4.61
N SER A 50 -6.02 -0.07 3.87
CA SER A 50 -5.48 0.33 2.56
C SER A 50 -4.02 0.76 2.67
N ARG A 51 -3.65 1.46 3.75
CA ARG A 51 -2.26 1.86 4.02
C ARG A 51 -1.53 0.75 4.78
N LEU A 52 -0.33 0.40 4.32
CA LEU A 52 0.57 -0.50 5.08
C LEU A 52 0.88 0.12 6.44
N PRO A 53 0.98 -0.69 7.52
CA PRO A 53 1.43 -0.20 8.81
C PRO A 53 2.81 0.46 8.65
N GLU A 54 3.01 1.61 9.29
CA GLU A 54 4.33 2.25 9.32
C GLU A 54 5.25 1.32 10.11
N ILE A 55 6.15 0.63 9.42
CA ILE A 55 7.18 -0.19 10.05
C ILE A 55 8.11 0.79 10.76
N ASP A 56 7.99 0.85 12.08
CA ASP A 56 8.74 1.74 12.97
C ASP A 56 10.21 1.28 12.94
N GLY A 57 10.99 1.77 11.97
CA GLY A 57 12.37 1.31 11.83
C GLY A 57 13.20 1.97 10.73
N ASN A 58 12.58 2.50 9.66
CA ASN A 58 13.38 3.01 8.53
C ASN A 58 12.88 4.32 7.91
N LYS A 59 12.04 5.10 8.60
CA LYS A 59 11.66 6.41 8.06
C LYS A 59 12.68 7.46 8.48
N PRO A 60 13.38 8.11 7.53
CA PRO A 60 14.15 9.30 7.87
C PRO A 60 13.19 10.30 8.52
N LYS A 61 13.63 10.95 9.61
CA LYS A 61 12.86 11.98 10.30
C LYS A 61 12.30 12.93 9.25
N LYS A 62 10.97 13.10 9.21
CA LYS A 62 10.32 14.08 8.33
C LYS A 62 10.86 15.46 8.71
N GLN A 63 11.78 15.99 7.91
CA GLN A 63 12.29 17.35 8.05
C GLN A 63 11.58 18.23 7.02
N ARG A 64 11.34 19.50 7.39
CA ARG A 64 10.90 20.48 6.41
C ARG A 64 12.08 20.80 5.50
N PHE A 65 11.81 21.00 4.21
CA PHE A 65 12.80 21.54 3.31
C PHE A 65 13.33 22.88 3.85
N ALA A 66 14.62 23.13 3.64
CA ALA A 66 15.22 24.41 3.96
C ALA A 66 14.52 25.54 3.18
N THR A 67 14.44 26.73 3.74
CA THR A 67 13.92 27.90 3.02
C THR A 67 15.03 28.48 2.14
N TYR A 68 14.76 28.63 0.85
CA TYR A 68 15.65 29.26 -0.13
C TYR A 68 14.88 30.28 -0.97
N ALA A 69 15.61 31.21 -1.59
CA ALA A 69 15.04 32.22 -2.46
C ALA A 69 14.40 31.60 -3.71
N ILE A 70 13.48 32.31 -4.34
CA ILE A 70 12.86 31.89 -5.60
C ILE A 70 13.97 31.69 -6.65
N GLY A 71 14.01 30.53 -7.31
CA GLY A 71 15.00 30.20 -8.34
C GLY A 71 15.73 28.86 -8.17
N TYR A 72 15.54 28.16 -7.05
CA TYR A 72 16.11 26.81 -6.84
C TYR A 72 15.05 25.71 -6.96
N VAL A 73 15.45 24.55 -7.47
CA VAL A 73 14.62 23.34 -7.62
C VAL A 73 15.17 22.25 -6.70
N HIS A 74 14.31 21.64 -5.89
CA HIS A 74 14.69 20.41 -5.18
C HIS A 74 14.57 19.21 -6.10
N VAL A 75 15.61 18.38 -6.11
CA VAL A 75 15.60 17.09 -6.79
C VAL A 75 15.88 16.04 -5.73
N ASP A 76 14.89 15.21 -5.44
CA ASP A 76 15.05 14.03 -4.59
C ASP A 76 15.37 12.85 -5.50
N ILE A 77 16.55 12.24 -5.31
CA ILE A 77 17.00 11.09 -6.12
C ILE A 77 16.86 9.85 -5.25
N ALA A 78 15.84 9.05 -5.55
CA ALA A 78 15.70 7.73 -4.96
C ALA A 78 16.37 6.70 -5.88
N GLU A 79 17.39 6.01 -5.37
CA GLU A 79 17.96 4.83 -6.03
C GLU A 79 16.99 3.65 -5.86
N VAL A 80 16.71 2.94 -6.95
CA VAL A 80 15.93 1.69 -6.92
C VAL A 80 16.95 0.55 -6.88
N SER A 81 17.16 -0.03 -5.69
CA SER A 81 17.90 -1.29 -5.51
C SER A 81 17.02 -2.51 -5.77
#